data_AF-A0A318NC78-F1
#
_entry.id   AF-A0A318NC78-F1
#
_cell.length_a   1.000
_cell.length_b   1.000
_cell.length_c   1.000
_cell.angle_alpha   90.00
_cell.angle_beta   90.00
_cell.angle_gamma   90.00
#
_symmetry.space_group_name_H-M   'P 1'
#
loop_
_entity.id
_entity.type
_entity.pdbx_description
1 polymer ?
#
loop_
_entity_poly.entity_id
_entity_poly.type
_entity_poly.pdbx_seq_one_letter_code
_entity_poly.pdbx_strand_id
1 'polypeptide(L)'
;MIAVAFTLTLLATAVPAQAHPYGYPQTVTIAADATRPEVVHLRWKAGGVDELTLLGVELGLLPQDRVLLDGAISFQASDATILASSTPFTNYLLKQMTVSSDGHACAGAVDPPSDLVGSGVDVDYTCAGPVGAARVEVRMLSDLDPAYQTVATGPRGQRQVYGPGRYAHDWAFGDAPLPSEASVADHDRATAWKVAGSVGPLLLVAAVVSLLRRQVRRRRAARALPS
;
A
#
# COMPACT_ATOMS: atom_id res chain seq x y z
N MET A 1 -28.64 46.64 -50.02
CA MET A 1 -28.64 45.85 -48.76
C MET A 1 -27.49 44.86 -48.86
N ILE A 2 -26.41 45.06 -48.11
CA ILE A 2 -25.23 44.18 -48.11
C ILE A 2 -25.28 43.36 -46.83
N ALA A 3 -25.42 42.04 -46.95
CA ALA A 3 -25.39 41.11 -45.82
C ALA A 3 -23.94 40.66 -45.62
N VAL A 4 -23.35 41.01 -44.46
CA VAL A 4 -22.02 40.57 -44.05
C VAL A 4 -22.18 39.32 -43.21
N ALA A 5 -21.70 38.18 -43.73
CA ALA A 5 -21.67 36.91 -43.00
C ALA A 5 -20.40 36.84 -42.15
N PHE A 6 -20.53 36.87 -40.82
CA PHE A 6 -19.43 36.62 -39.89
C PHE A 6 -19.18 35.12 -39.77
N THR A 7 -18.05 34.66 -40.30
CA THR A 7 -17.56 33.30 -40.11
C THR A 7 -16.80 33.25 -38.78
N LEU A 8 -17.44 32.69 -37.74
CA LEU A 8 -16.83 32.51 -36.42
C LEU A 8 -15.86 31.32 -36.49
N THR A 9 -14.57 31.60 -36.55
CA THR A 9 -13.53 30.56 -36.55
C THR A 9 -13.25 30.16 -35.11
N LEU A 10 -13.77 29.00 -34.68
CA LEU A 10 -13.45 28.42 -33.37
C LEU A 10 -12.00 27.92 -33.38
N LEU A 11 -11.08 28.72 -32.84
CA LEU A 11 -9.75 28.24 -32.47
C LEU A 11 -9.89 27.33 -31.25
N ALA A 12 -10.02 26.02 -31.48
CA ALA A 12 -9.87 25.03 -30.43
C ALA A 12 -8.41 25.05 -29.96
N THR A 13 -8.15 25.63 -28.79
CA THR A 13 -6.87 25.50 -28.11
C THR A 13 -6.72 24.04 -27.70
N ALA A 14 -5.75 23.34 -28.29
CA ALA A 14 -5.38 22.01 -27.84
C ALA A 14 -4.90 22.13 -26.39
N VAL A 15 -5.67 21.60 -25.44
CA VAL A 15 -5.22 21.45 -24.06
C VAL A 15 -4.05 20.46 -24.10
N PRO A 16 -2.87 20.82 -23.57
CA PRO A 16 -1.75 19.89 -23.55
C PRO A 16 -2.19 18.63 -22.81
N ALA A 17 -2.00 17.47 -23.46
CA ALA A 17 -2.19 16.19 -22.81
C ALA A 17 -1.23 16.13 -21.63
N GLN A 18 -1.77 16.14 -20.41
CA GLN A 18 -1.00 15.98 -19.21
C GLN A 18 -0.54 14.53 -19.19
N ALA A 19 0.72 14.28 -19.61
CA ALA A 19 1.33 12.98 -19.44
C ALA A 19 1.29 12.63 -17.95
N HIS A 20 0.85 11.41 -17.63
CA HIS A 20 0.83 10.99 -16.23
C HIS A 20 2.26 11.07 -15.68
N PRO A 21 2.46 11.64 -14.48
CA PRO A 21 3.79 11.87 -13.93
C PRO A 21 4.57 10.59 -13.62
N TYR A 22 3.87 9.45 -13.61
CA TYR A 22 4.44 8.14 -13.35
C TYR A 22 4.31 7.28 -14.62
N GLY A 23 5.32 6.46 -14.91
CA GLY A 23 5.38 5.59 -16.08
C GLY A 23 4.31 4.49 -16.10
N TYR A 24 4.61 3.36 -16.74
CA TYR A 24 3.75 2.19 -16.58
C TYR A 24 3.64 1.82 -15.09
N PRO A 25 2.51 1.24 -14.62
CA PRO A 25 2.45 0.80 -13.23
C PRO A 25 3.46 -0.32 -12.99
N GLN A 26 3.99 -0.37 -11.77
CA GLN A 26 4.75 -1.53 -11.31
C GLN A 26 3.86 -2.79 -11.36
N THR A 27 4.49 -3.95 -11.53
CA THR A 27 3.76 -5.23 -11.55
C THR A 27 4.34 -6.24 -10.57
N VAL A 28 3.46 -7.08 -10.01
CA VAL A 28 3.84 -8.27 -9.25
C VAL A 28 3.07 -9.48 -9.76
N THR A 29 3.77 -10.56 -10.11
CA THR A 29 3.14 -11.85 -10.39
C THR A 29 3.29 -12.76 -9.18
N ILE A 30 2.20 -13.39 -8.74
CA ILE A 30 2.16 -14.28 -7.60
C ILE A 30 1.85 -15.69 -8.09
N ALA A 31 2.64 -16.67 -7.65
CA ALA A 31 2.45 -18.07 -8.01
C ALA A 31 2.80 -19.00 -6.84
N ALA A 32 2.20 -20.20 -6.82
CA ALA A 32 2.70 -21.29 -5.98
C ALA A 32 3.77 -22.06 -6.76
N ASP A 33 4.75 -22.61 -6.06
CA ASP A 33 5.69 -23.57 -6.64
C ASP A 33 4.95 -24.87 -6.99
N ALA A 34 5.23 -25.42 -8.17
CA ALA A 34 4.56 -26.62 -8.68
C ALA A 34 4.98 -27.90 -7.95
N THR A 35 6.15 -27.90 -7.32
CA THR A 35 6.78 -29.07 -6.71
C THR A 35 7.04 -28.93 -5.21
N ARG A 36 7.09 -27.69 -4.71
CA ARG A 36 7.28 -27.33 -3.30
C ARG A 36 6.04 -26.57 -2.80
N PRO A 37 4.94 -27.24 -2.43
CA PRO A 37 3.67 -26.58 -2.13
C PRO A 37 3.72 -25.58 -0.97
N GLU A 38 4.79 -25.59 -0.17
CA GLU A 38 5.10 -24.62 0.87
C GLU A 38 5.72 -23.30 0.36
N VAL A 39 6.06 -23.20 -0.93
CA VAL A 39 6.74 -22.04 -1.53
C VAL A 39 5.78 -21.19 -2.36
N VAL A 40 5.83 -19.88 -2.13
CA VAL A 40 5.14 -18.84 -2.91
C VAL A 40 6.17 -17.96 -3.62
N HIS A 41 6.05 -17.83 -4.93
CA HIS A 41 6.89 -16.98 -5.77
C HIS A 41 6.23 -15.62 -5.98
N LEU A 42 6.98 -14.56 -5.72
CA LEU A 42 6.64 -13.18 -6.07
C LEU A 42 7.64 -12.67 -7.09
N ARG A 43 7.18 -12.32 -8.29
CA ARG A 43 7.99 -11.65 -9.31
C ARG A 43 7.62 -10.18 -9.39
N TRP A 44 8.50 -9.29 -8.95
CA TRP A 44 8.31 -7.85 -9.09
C TRP A 44 9.01 -7.30 -10.33
N LYS A 45 8.36 -6.36 -11.01
CA LYS A 45 8.95 -5.59 -12.09
C LYS A 45 8.57 -4.11 -11.95
N ALA A 46 9.60 -3.26 -12.03
CA ALA A 46 9.44 -1.82 -12.08
C ALA A 46 8.61 -1.38 -13.29
N GLY A 47 7.89 -0.28 -13.12
CA GLY A 47 7.12 0.39 -14.17
C GLY A 47 8.00 1.05 -15.22
N GLY A 48 9.17 1.53 -14.80
CA GLY A 48 10.16 2.18 -15.65
C GLY A 48 11.61 1.94 -15.19
N VAL A 49 12.56 2.21 -16.08
CA VAL A 49 14.01 2.07 -15.78
C VAL A 49 14.55 3.21 -14.91
N ASP A 50 13.90 4.36 -14.98
CA ASP A 50 14.07 5.51 -14.10
C ASP A 50 13.76 5.16 -12.65
N GLU A 51 12.72 4.37 -12.37
CA GLU A 51 12.38 3.92 -11.03
C GLU A 51 13.50 3.08 -10.39
N LEU A 52 14.18 2.23 -11.19
CA LEU A 52 15.34 1.44 -10.74
C LEU A 52 16.53 2.35 -10.39
N THR A 53 16.73 3.40 -11.17
CA THR A 53 17.79 4.38 -10.91
C THR A 53 17.51 5.16 -9.64
N LEU A 54 16.29 5.68 -9.51
CA LEU A 54 15.85 6.41 -8.32
C LEU A 54 15.98 5.54 -7.07
N LEU A 55 15.56 4.27 -7.13
CA LEU A 55 15.75 3.33 -6.03
C LEU A 55 17.23 3.12 -5.71
N GLY A 56 18.08 2.96 -6.72
CA GLY A 56 19.53 2.83 -6.51
C GLY A 56 20.15 4.06 -5.84
N VAL A 57 19.68 5.27 -6.18
CA VAL A 57 20.08 6.52 -5.51
C VAL A 57 19.67 6.50 -4.05
N GLU A 58 18.42 6.11 -3.75
CA GLU A 58 17.90 6.13 -2.37
C GLU A 58 18.46 5.02 -1.48
N LEU A 59 18.90 3.92 -2.06
CA LEU A 59 19.67 2.90 -1.35
C LEU A 59 21.15 3.28 -1.20
N GLY A 60 21.57 4.45 -1.69
CA GLY A 60 22.95 4.93 -1.62
C GLY A 60 23.93 4.17 -2.52
N LEU A 61 23.42 3.45 -3.53
CA LEU A 61 24.21 2.64 -4.47
C LEU A 61 24.64 3.45 -5.70
N LEU A 62 23.89 4.49 -6.05
CA LEU A 62 24.10 5.35 -7.20
C LEU A 62 24.28 6.81 -6.76
N PRO A 63 25.03 7.62 -7.53
CA PRO A 63 25.25 9.02 -7.20
C PRO A 63 23.98 9.85 -7.35
N GLN A 64 23.85 10.90 -6.55
CA GLN A 64 22.68 11.80 -6.53
C GLN A 64 22.52 12.61 -7.83
N ASP A 65 23.58 12.75 -8.63
CA ASP A 65 23.54 13.45 -9.92
C ASP A 65 22.76 12.69 -11.01
N ARG A 66 22.31 11.46 -10.71
CA ARG A 66 21.28 10.75 -11.49
C ARG A 66 19.93 11.47 -11.48
N VAL A 67 19.62 12.22 -10.42
CA VAL A 67 18.41 13.03 -10.30
C VAL A 67 18.75 14.44 -10.76
N LEU A 68 18.21 14.85 -11.90
CA LEU A 68 18.43 16.16 -12.48
C LEU A 68 17.64 17.25 -11.72
N LEU A 69 18.01 18.52 -11.92
CA LEU A 69 17.42 19.66 -11.20
C LEU A 69 15.90 19.83 -11.45
N ASP A 70 15.40 19.32 -12.57
CA ASP A 70 13.98 19.30 -12.93
C ASP A 70 13.25 18.04 -12.44
N GLY A 71 13.93 17.17 -11.69
CA GLY A 71 13.41 15.89 -11.20
C GLY A 71 13.49 14.75 -12.22
N ALA A 72 14.01 14.99 -13.43
CA ALA A 72 14.22 13.91 -14.38
C ALA A 72 15.31 12.95 -13.90
N ILE A 73 15.12 11.65 -14.17
CA ILE A 73 16.06 10.61 -13.77
C ILE A 73 16.88 10.14 -14.98
N SER A 74 18.21 10.20 -14.87
CA SER A 74 19.13 9.78 -15.93
C SER A 74 19.54 8.32 -15.73
N PHE A 75 18.85 7.40 -16.39
CA PHE A 75 19.17 5.96 -16.35
C PHE A 75 20.46 5.63 -17.12
N GLN A 76 21.29 4.76 -16.55
CA GLN A 76 22.35 4.05 -17.25
C GLN A 76 22.16 2.54 -17.14
N ALA A 77 22.53 1.79 -18.19
CA ALA A 77 22.38 0.34 -18.22
C ALA A 77 23.06 -0.37 -17.03
N SER A 78 24.18 0.17 -16.54
CA SER A 78 24.90 -0.34 -15.37
C SER A 78 24.14 -0.20 -14.05
N ASP A 79 23.19 0.74 -13.95
CA ASP A 79 22.48 1.05 -12.72
C ASP A 79 21.68 -0.17 -12.24
N ALA A 80 21.00 -0.85 -13.18
CA ALA A 80 20.28 -2.08 -12.90
C ALA A 80 21.19 -3.23 -12.43
N THR A 81 22.40 -3.35 -12.99
CA THR A 81 23.38 -4.37 -12.58
C THR A 81 23.93 -4.10 -11.18
N ILE A 82 24.23 -2.83 -10.87
CA ILE A 82 24.67 -2.42 -9.53
C ILE A 82 23.57 -2.73 -8.52
N LEU A 83 22.32 -2.36 -8.82
CA LEU A 83 21.19 -2.60 -7.95
C LEU A 83 20.96 -4.11 -7.72
N ALA A 84 20.88 -4.89 -8.80
CA ALA A 84 20.58 -6.33 -8.78
C ALA A 84 21.57 -7.17 -7.96
N SER A 85 22.83 -6.76 -7.89
CA SER A 85 23.89 -7.48 -7.18
C SER A 85 24.08 -7.02 -5.72
N SER A 86 23.27 -6.07 -5.25
CA SER A 86 23.50 -5.40 -3.97
C SER A 86 22.66 -5.97 -2.82
N THR A 87 23.29 -6.15 -1.66
CA THR A 87 22.58 -6.52 -0.42
C THR A 87 21.53 -5.49 0.01
N PRO A 88 21.74 -4.16 -0.12
CA PRO A 88 20.70 -3.18 0.17
C PRO A 88 19.41 -3.39 -0.63
N PHE A 89 19.51 -3.76 -1.91
CA PHE A 89 18.34 -4.05 -2.74
C PHE A 89 17.62 -5.33 -2.30
N THR A 90 18.36 -6.41 -2.01
CA THR A 90 17.78 -7.64 -1.43
C THR A 90 17.00 -7.34 -0.14
N ASN A 91 17.61 -6.58 0.77
CA ASN A 91 16.96 -6.20 2.03
C ASN A 91 15.72 -5.32 1.81
N TYR A 92 15.78 -4.43 0.81
CA TYR A 92 14.64 -3.60 0.44
C TYR A 92 13.48 -4.45 -0.08
N LEU A 93 13.72 -5.40 -0.99
CA LEU A 93 12.69 -6.30 -1.51
C LEU A 93 12.01 -7.10 -0.41
N LEU A 94 12.77 -7.70 0.51
CA LEU A 94 12.25 -8.51 1.63
C LEU A 94 11.54 -7.67 2.71
N LYS A 95 11.80 -6.37 2.74
CA LYS A 95 11.08 -5.42 3.61
C LYS A 95 9.77 -4.97 2.97
N GLN A 96 9.78 -4.70 1.66
CA GLN A 96 8.65 -4.11 0.94
C GLN A 96 7.66 -5.15 0.42
N MET A 97 8.07 -6.41 0.31
CA MET A 97 7.20 -7.52 -0.01
C MET A 97 7.28 -8.53 1.13
N THR A 98 6.14 -9.04 1.56
CA THR A 98 6.11 -10.13 2.55
C THR A 98 4.96 -11.09 2.25
N VAL A 99 5.12 -12.33 2.69
CA VAL A 99 4.09 -13.36 2.61
C VAL A 99 3.89 -13.96 3.99
N SER A 100 2.64 -14.17 4.36
CA SER A 100 2.28 -14.94 5.55
C SER A 100 1.19 -15.95 5.22
N SER A 101 1.26 -17.11 5.87
CA SER A 101 0.26 -18.18 5.75
C SER A 101 -0.11 -18.66 7.15
N ASP A 102 -1.40 -18.88 7.38
CA ASP A 102 -1.96 -19.23 8.69
C ASP A 102 -1.47 -18.32 9.84
N GLY A 103 -1.36 -17.02 9.55
CA GLY A 103 -0.90 -16.00 10.52
C GLY A 103 0.60 -16.01 10.82
N HIS A 104 1.40 -16.86 10.17
CA HIS A 104 2.84 -16.95 10.35
C HIS A 104 3.57 -16.36 9.14
N ALA A 105 4.63 -15.59 9.38
CA ALA A 105 5.47 -15.07 8.30
C ALA A 105 6.23 -16.20 7.60
N CYS A 106 6.26 -16.16 6.27
CA CYS A 106 7.06 -17.06 5.45
C CYS A 106 8.46 -16.47 5.26
N ALA A 107 9.49 -17.32 5.24
CA ALA A 107 10.88 -16.89 5.10
C ALA A 107 11.16 -16.52 3.64
N GLY A 108 11.47 -15.27 3.37
CA GLY A 108 11.78 -14.76 2.03
C GLY A 108 13.26 -14.93 1.66
N ALA A 109 13.52 -15.27 0.42
CA ALA A 109 14.84 -15.30 -0.21
C ALA A 109 14.78 -14.65 -1.60
N VAL A 110 15.85 -13.95 -1.98
CA VAL A 110 15.96 -13.29 -3.28
C VAL A 110 17.15 -13.89 -4.02
N ASP A 111 16.89 -14.42 -5.21
CA ASP A 111 17.97 -14.74 -6.14
C ASP A 111 18.33 -13.49 -6.94
N PRO A 112 19.64 -13.13 -7.05
CA PRO A 112 20.05 -11.98 -7.83
C PRO A 112 19.56 -12.10 -9.29
N PRO A 113 18.80 -11.12 -9.80
CA PRO A 113 18.24 -11.23 -11.14
C PRO A 113 19.33 -11.02 -12.19
N SER A 114 19.34 -11.88 -13.21
CA SER A 114 20.24 -11.71 -14.36
C SER A 114 19.82 -10.57 -15.29
N ASP A 115 18.54 -10.18 -15.25
CA ASP A 115 17.95 -9.11 -16.06
C ASP A 115 16.83 -8.39 -15.28
N LEU A 116 17.23 -7.45 -14.43
CA LEU A 116 16.30 -6.67 -13.61
C LEU A 116 15.37 -5.76 -14.44
N VAL A 117 15.83 -5.29 -15.60
CA VAL A 117 15.04 -4.37 -16.45
C VAL A 117 13.95 -5.12 -17.22
N GLY A 118 14.31 -6.22 -17.88
CA GLY A 118 13.38 -6.96 -18.71
C GLY A 118 12.51 -7.91 -17.89
N SER A 119 13.14 -8.72 -17.05
CA SER A 119 12.48 -9.84 -16.34
C SER A 119 12.03 -9.50 -14.92
N GLY A 120 12.61 -8.45 -14.32
CA GLY A 120 12.34 -8.09 -12.94
C GLY A 120 13.15 -8.95 -11.96
N VAL A 121 12.62 -9.16 -10.77
CA VAL A 121 13.25 -9.94 -9.70
C VAL A 121 12.27 -10.93 -9.10
N ASP A 122 12.75 -12.15 -8.85
CA ASP A 122 12.01 -13.20 -8.17
C ASP A 122 12.36 -13.20 -6.68
N VAL A 123 11.32 -13.33 -5.85
CA VAL A 123 11.42 -13.49 -4.40
C VAL A 123 10.61 -14.71 -4.00
N ASP A 124 11.31 -15.69 -3.42
CA ASP A 124 10.73 -16.95 -2.97
C ASP A 124 10.42 -16.87 -1.48
N TYR A 125 9.18 -17.17 -1.10
CA TYR A 125 8.76 -17.25 0.29
C TYR A 125 8.45 -18.68 0.67
N THR A 126 9.23 -19.24 1.60
CA THR A 126 9.03 -20.58 2.14
C THR A 126 8.21 -20.50 3.43
N CYS A 127 7.03 -21.10 3.43
CA CYS A 127 6.14 -21.18 4.59
C CYS A 127 6.40 -22.48 5.38
N ALA A 128 5.82 -22.60 6.59
CA ALA A 128 6.02 -23.77 7.45
C ALA A 128 5.36 -25.06 6.92
N GLY A 129 4.48 -24.96 5.93
CA GLY A 129 3.79 -26.08 5.30
C GLY A 129 3.08 -25.66 4.01
N PRO A 130 2.37 -26.59 3.35
CA PRO A 130 1.66 -26.34 2.10
C PRO A 130 0.71 -25.15 2.16
N VAL A 131 0.77 -24.28 1.14
CA VAL A 131 0.03 -23.02 1.09
C VAL A 131 -1.23 -23.18 0.25
N GLY A 132 -2.39 -23.25 0.92
CA GLY A 132 -3.70 -23.14 0.25
C GLY A 132 -4.14 -21.69 0.08
N ALA A 133 -3.79 -20.82 1.03
CA ALA A 133 -3.99 -19.39 0.96
C ALA A 133 -2.83 -18.66 1.64
N ALA A 134 -2.51 -17.45 1.17
CA ALA A 134 -1.53 -16.60 1.81
C ALA A 134 -1.98 -15.14 1.76
N ARG A 135 -1.61 -14.41 2.80
CA ARG A 135 -1.68 -12.95 2.84
C ARG A 135 -0.37 -12.40 2.30
N VAL A 136 -0.47 -11.65 1.21
CA VAL A 136 0.67 -11.05 0.52
C VAL A 136 0.62 -9.54 0.70
N GLU A 137 1.66 -8.97 1.29
CA GLU A 137 1.86 -7.52 1.43
C GLU A 137 2.87 -7.03 0.39
N VAL A 138 2.55 -5.95 -0.33
CA VAL A 138 3.45 -5.30 -1.29
C VAL A 138 3.38 -3.78 -1.11
N ARG A 139 4.53 -3.16 -0.91
CA ARG A 139 4.72 -1.74 -0.62
C ARG A 139 5.81 -1.09 -1.49
N MET A 140 6.19 -1.77 -2.58
CA MET A 140 7.28 -1.37 -3.46
C MET A 140 7.19 0.10 -3.89
N LEU A 141 8.26 0.84 -3.61
CA LEU A 141 8.47 2.26 -3.90
C LEU A 141 7.51 3.23 -3.20
N SER A 142 6.55 2.75 -2.40
CA SER A 142 5.60 3.60 -1.68
C SER A 142 6.24 4.48 -0.60
N ASP A 143 7.46 4.12 -0.17
CA ASP A 143 8.29 4.92 0.71
C ASP A 143 9.05 6.04 -0.02
N LEU A 144 9.18 5.95 -1.35
CA LEU A 144 9.72 7.02 -2.20
C LEU A 144 8.63 8.03 -2.56
N ASP A 145 7.47 7.54 -3.01
CA ASP A 145 6.29 8.36 -3.28
C ASP A 145 5.00 7.56 -3.00
N PRO A 146 4.06 8.07 -2.19
CA PRO A 146 2.80 7.38 -1.92
C PRO A 146 1.91 7.19 -3.17
N ALA A 147 2.18 7.89 -4.28
CA ALA A 147 1.46 7.71 -5.53
C ALA A 147 1.82 6.40 -6.26
N TYR A 148 2.93 5.75 -5.90
CA TYR A 148 3.29 4.46 -6.49
C TYR A 148 2.24 3.39 -6.18
N GLN A 149 1.85 2.69 -7.24
CA GLN A 149 0.92 1.56 -7.19
C GLN A 149 1.53 0.37 -7.90
N THR A 150 1.17 -0.83 -7.42
CA THR A 150 1.59 -2.09 -8.03
C THR A 150 0.35 -2.88 -8.44
N VAL A 151 0.26 -3.22 -9.72
CA VAL A 151 -0.77 -4.13 -10.24
C VAL A 151 -0.29 -5.56 -10.06
N ALA A 152 -1.05 -6.36 -9.32
CA ALA A 152 -0.72 -7.74 -9.08
C ALA A 152 -1.63 -8.70 -9.83
N THR A 153 -1.05 -9.78 -10.33
CA THR A 153 -1.74 -10.90 -10.94
C THR A 153 -1.33 -12.18 -10.23
N GLY A 154 -2.19 -13.20 -10.25
CA GLY A 154 -1.86 -14.48 -9.64
C GLY A 154 -2.76 -15.62 -10.09
N PRO A 155 -2.82 -16.70 -9.32
CA PRO A 155 -3.45 -17.95 -9.74
C PRO A 155 -4.91 -17.74 -10.12
N ARG A 156 -5.37 -18.50 -11.11
CA ARG A 156 -6.79 -18.52 -11.54
C ARG A 156 -7.32 -17.13 -11.96
N GLY A 157 -6.42 -16.25 -12.42
CA GLY A 157 -6.77 -14.92 -12.92
C GLY A 157 -7.08 -13.89 -11.83
N GLN A 158 -6.78 -14.18 -10.57
CA GLN A 158 -6.87 -13.21 -9.47
C GLN A 158 -6.05 -11.96 -9.80
N ARG A 159 -6.60 -10.79 -9.45
CA ARG A 159 -5.97 -9.49 -9.66
C ARG A 159 -6.19 -8.62 -8.45
N GLN A 160 -5.16 -7.87 -8.07
CA GLN A 160 -5.22 -6.89 -6.99
C GLN A 160 -4.43 -5.64 -7.38
N VAL A 161 -4.73 -4.53 -6.72
CA VAL A 161 -3.90 -3.32 -6.80
C VAL A 161 -3.42 -3.01 -5.39
N TYR A 162 -2.10 -2.86 -5.27
CA TYR A 162 -1.42 -2.46 -4.06
C TYR A 162 -1.12 -0.96 -4.10
N GLY A 163 -1.40 -0.27 -2.99
CA GLY A 163 -1.22 1.17 -2.87
C GLY A 163 -1.68 1.69 -1.50
N PRO A 164 -1.70 3.02 -1.29
CA PRO A 164 -2.04 3.63 -0.02
C PRO A 164 -3.33 3.07 0.61
N GLY A 165 -3.21 2.55 1.83
CA GLY A 165 -4.32 1.97 2.60
C GLY A 165 -4.75 0.56 2.16
N ARG A 166 -4.11 -0.02 1.14
CA ARG A 166 -4.46 -1.33 0.54
C ARG A 166 -3.18 -2.10 0.16
N TYR A 167 -2.31 -2.31 1.14
CA TYR A 167 -1.01 -2.97 0.92
C TYR A 167 -1.01 -4.47 1.11
N ALA A 168 -2.06 -5.06 1.67
CA ALA A 168 -2.11 -6.48 1.96
C ALA A 168 -3.41 -7.09 1.45
N HIS A 169 -3.28 -8.17 0.68
CA HIS A 169 -4.39 -8.90 0.07
C HIS A 169 -4.20 -10.39 0.29
N ASP A 170 -5.32 -11.09 0.41
CA ASP A 170 -5.30 -12.55 0.51
C ASP A 170 -5.35 -13.15 -0.90
N TRP A 171 -4.61 -14.22 -1.09
CA TRP A 171 -4.49 -14.96 -2.36
C TRP A 171 -4.80 -16.42 -2.10
N ALA A 172 -5.63 -17.01 -2.96
CA ALA A 172 -5.93 -18.44 -2.91
C ALA A 172 -5.17 -19.22 -3.98
N PHE A 173 -4.58 -20.34 -3.58
CA PHE A 173 -3.78 -21.24 -4.42
C PHE A 173 -4.49 -22.60 -4.57
N GLY A 174 -4.21 -23.31 -5.66
CA GLY A 174 -4.86 -24.59 -5.97
C GLY A 174 -6.39 -24.48 -5.95
N ASP A 175 -7.03 -25.45 -5.27
CA ASP A 175 -8.49 -25.56 -5.14
C ASP A 175 -9.06 -24.78 -3.93
N ALA A 176 -8.23 -23.99 -3.22
CA ALA A 176 -8.71 -23.22 -2.10
C ALA A 176 -9.79 -22.20 -2.53
N PRO A 177 -10.82 -21.97 -1.70
CA PRO A 177 -11.86 -20.97 -1.99
C PRO A 177 -11.24 -19.61 -2.29
N LEU A 178 -11.76 -18.92 -3.31
CA LEU A 178 -11.32 -17.55 -3.59
C LEU A 178 -11.64 -16.65 -2.39
N PRO A 179 -10.74 -15.70 -2.06
CA PRO A 179 -11.06 -14.65 -1.11
C PRO A 179 -12.30 -13.91 -1.59
N SER A 180 -13.30 -13.77 -0.72
CA SER A 180 -14.48 -12.96 -1.04
C SER A 180 -14.08 -11.48 -1.03
N GLU A 181 -14.41 -10.75 -2.10
CA GLU A 181 -14.20 -9.28 -2.21
C GLU A 181 -14.82 -8.51 -1.03
N ALA A 182 -15.76 -9.12 -0.30
CA ALA A 182 -16.44 -8.55 0.86
C ALA A 182 -15.60 -8.48 2.15
N SER A 183 -14.32 -8.89 2.15
CA SER A 183 -13.49 -8.98 3.37
C SER A 183 -12.45 -7.86 3.56
N VAL A 184 -12.51 -6.79 2.76
CA VAL A 184 -11.62 -5.61 2.92
C VAL A 184 -11.87 -4.82 4.22
N ALA A 185 -12.87 -5.19 5.03
CA ALA A 185 -13.11 -4.60 6.35
C ALA A 185 -12.87 -5.64 7.46
N ASP A 186 -11.72 -5.54 8.12
CA ASP A 186 -11.40 -5.93 9.52
C ASP A 186 -10.02 -6.59 9.66
N HIS A 187 -8.95 -5.85 9.38
CA HIS A 187 -7.71 -6.02 10.16
C HIS A 187 -7.53 -4.94 11.24
N ASP A 188 -8.46 -3.97 11.31
CA ASP A 188 -8.57 -3.01 12.43
C ASP A 188 -9.31 -3.58 13.66
N ARG A 189 -9.85 -4.80 13.57
CA ARG A 189 -10.50 -5.46 14.71
C ARG A 189 -9.55 -5.88 15.83
N ALA A 190 -8.24 -5.97 15.56
CA ALA A 190 -7.24 -6.18 16.59
C ALA A 190 -6.93 -4.90 17.42
N THR A 191 -7.44 -3.74 16.97
CA THR A 191 -7.19 -2.42 17.58
C THR A 191 -8.48 -1.72 18.03
N ALA A 192 -9.61 -2.42 18.04
CA ALA A 192 -10.91 -1.84 18.43
C ALA A 192 -11.15 -1.77 19.96
N TRP A 193 -10.22 -2.25 20.79
CA TRP A 193 -10.39 -2.27 22.26
C TRP A 193 -9.73 -1.11 23.01
N LYS A 194 -9.10 -0.13 22.32
CA LYS A 194 -8.39 0.98 22.99
C LYS A 194 -8.98 2.38 22.83
N VAL A 195 -10.15 2.55 22.20
CA VAL A 195 -10.86 3.86 22.19
C VAL A 195 -12.35 3.69 22.53
N ALA A 196 -12.62 3.03 23.65
CA ALA A 196 -13.90 3.10 24.34
C ALA A 196 -13.66 3.56 25.78
N GLY A 197 -13.14 4.78 25.96
CA GLY A 197 -12.70 5.20 27.29
C GLY A 197 -12.46 6.70 27.50
N SER A 198 -13.14 7.60 26.79
CA SER A 198 -12.90 9.05 27.03
C SER A 198 -14.03 10.03 26.70
N VAL A 199 -15.29 9.58 26.60
CA VAL A 199 -16.45 10.50 26.57
C VAL A 199 -17.40 10.34 27.78
N GLY A 200 -17.23 9.29 28.58
CA GLY A 200 -18.04 9.04 29.79
C GLY A 200 -17.87 10.00 31.00
N PRO A 201 -16.70 10.63 31.27
CA PRO A 201 -16.53 11.32 32.56
C PRO A 201 -17.29 12.65 32.67
N LEU A 202 -17.47 13.38 31.56
CA LEU A 202 -18.07 14.71 31.57
C LEU A 202 -19.59 14.68 31.81
N LEU A 203 -20.29 13.64 31.35
CA LEU A 203 -21.73 13.49 31.58
C LEU A 203 -22.06 13.02 33.01
N LEU A 204 -21.20 12.20 33.62
CA LEU A 204 -21.39 11.75 35.01
C LEU A 204 -21.20 12.88 36.03
N VAL A 205 -20.23 13.79 35.82
CA VAL A 205 -20.03 14.95 36.70
C VAL A 205 -21.23 15.91 36.65
N ALA A 206 -21.78 16.17 35.45
CA ALA A 206 -22.96 17.02 35.30
C ALA A 206 -24.20 16.44 35.99
N ALA A 207 -24.41 15.12 35.90
CA ALA A 207 -25.52 14.44 36.57
C ALA A 207 -25.39 14.48 38.10
N VAL A 208 -24.19 14.25 38.65
CA VAL A 208 -23.94 14.29 40.10
C VAL A 208 -24.11 15.70 40.65
N VAL A 209 -23.60 16.73 39.97
CA VAL A 209 -23.76 18.14 40.39
C VAL A 209 -25.23 18.57 40.36
N SER A 210 -26.00 18.13 39.35
CA SER A 210 -27.45 18.38 39.24
C SER A 210 -28.22 17.76 40.42
N LEU A 211 -27.93 16.51 40.76
CA LEU A 211 -28.58 15.79 41.86
C LEU A 211 -28.24 16.41 43.22
N LEU A 212 -26.98 16.78 43.45
CA LEU A 212 -26.55 17.45 44.69
C LEU A 212 -27.21 18.83 44.84
N ARG A 213 -27.28 19.63 43.76
CA ARG A 213 -27.99 20.93 43.79
C ARG A 213 -29.48 20.77 44.09
N ARG A 214 -30.14 19.75 43.53
CA ARG A 214 -31.56 19.47 43.82
C ARG A 214 -31.77 19.05 45.29
N GLN A 215 -30.90 18.22 45.85
CA GLN A 215 -31.01 17.81 47.26
C GLN A 215 -30.79 18.98 48.23
N VAL A 216 -29.81 19.85 47.98
CA VAL A 216 -29.57 21.04 48.82
C VAL A 216 -30.76 22.01 48.77
N ARG A 217 -31.35 22.25 47.59
CA ARG A 217 -32.56 23.09 47.46
C ARG A 217 -33.75 22.52 48.24
N ARG A 218 -33.99 21.21 48.16
CA ARG A 218 -35.07 20.55 48.92
C ARG A 218 -34.86 20.66 50.42
N ARG A 219 -33.63 20.50 50.91
CA ARG A 219 -33.31 20.64 52.35
C ARG A 219 -33.46 22.07 52.86
N ARG A 220 -33.21 23.09 52.03
CA ARG A 220 -33.45 24.50 52.39
C ARG A 220 -34.93 24.86 52.42
N ALA A 221 -35.73 24.32 51.49
CA ALA A 221 -37.18 24.52 51.51
C ALA A 221 -37.85 23.87 52.74
N ALA A 222 -37.38 22.69 53.18
CA ALA A 222 -37.89 22.02 54.37
C ALA A 222 -37.50 22.71 55.71
N ARG A 223 -36.54 23.64 55.71
CA ARG A 223 -36.15 24.44 56.88
C ARG A 223 -36.78 25.84 56.92
N ALA A 224 -37.61 26.17 55.93
CA ALA A 224 -38.27 27.47 55.81
C ALA A 224 -39.79 27.41 56.08
N LEU A 225 -40.23 26.46 56.92
CA LEU A 225 -41.54 26.53 57.57
C LEU A 225 -41.35 27.11 58.98
N PRO A 226 -41.74 28.37 59.23
CA PRO A 226 -41.95 28.87 60.58
C PRO A 226 -43.22 28.24 61.17
N SER A 227 -43.15 27.93 62.46
CA SER A 227 -44.29 27.64 63.35
C SER A 227 -45.29 28.78 63.40
#